data_AF-A0A6N6KLB2-F1
#
_entry.id   AF-A0A6N6KLB2-F1
#
_cell.length_a   1.000
_cell.length_b   1.000
_cell.length_c   1.000
_cell.angle_alpha   90.00
_cell.angle_beta   90.00
_cell.angle_gamma   90.00
#
_symmetry.space_group_name_H-M   'P 1'
#
loop_
_entity.id
_entity.type
_entity.pdbx_description
1 polymer ?
#
loop_
_entity_poly.entity_id
_entity_poly.type
_entity_poly.pdbx_seq_one_letter_code
_entity_poly.pdbx_strand_id
1 'polypeptide(L)'
;MKLPATELLKQVTNVLKPGNKLHKLDLSTMDLKLTKLTDLEDSVNSEGWIEKDLTDNLENQQTSEDEDEAIFVPFAGIVLMAVFLKPLFDELGLIEKGAFKSFKHQEKAIHILYFMVKGMENPNEPLTTFFKLLCGMNSNVPVIKKLNLSTIEKEEVNNCLKAAIKHWKVLKNTSPDGLREAFLQREGKLIQQQDNWKLTVEQKTIDILMKELPWSISIIKLPWMPKMIMVEWA
;
A
#
# COMPACT_ATOMS: atom_id res chain seq x y z
N MET A 1 -43.11 4.68 3.68
CA MET A 1 -43.84 5.69 2.86
C MET A 1 -43.58 5.35 1.40
N LYS A 2 -44.61 5.14 0.57
CA LYS A 2 -44.44 4.70 -0.83
C LYS A 2 -43.87 5.86 -1.67
N LEU A 3 -42.68 5.69 -2.26
CA LEU A 3 -42.12 6.64 -3.23
C LEU A 3 -42.40 6.13 -4.65
N PRO A 4 -42.83 7.01 -5.59
CA PRO A 4 -43.08 6.60 -6.97
C PRO A 4 -41.79 6.15 -7.68
N ALA A 5 -41.91 5.18 -8.58
CA ALA A 5 -40.79 4.63 -9.39
C ALA A 5 -39.97 5.71 -10.14
N THR A 6 -40.62 6.82 -10.47
CA THR A 6 -40.02 8.01 -11.10
C THR A 6 -39.01 8.74 -10.20
N GLU A 7 -39.11 8.61 -8.88
CA GLU A 7 -38.16 9.22 -7.93
C GLU A 7 -36.91 8.33 -7.73
N LEU A 8 -37.07 7.00 -7.83
CA LEU A 8 -35.96 6.03 -7.79
C LEU A 8 -35.10 6.09 -9.05
N LEU A 9 -35.70 6.21 -10.24
CA LEU A 9 -34.97 6.43 -11.49
C LEU A 9 -34.17 7.74 -11.48
N LYS A 10 -34.67 8.79 -10.82
CA LYS A 10 -33.92 10.06 -10.64
C LYS A 10 -32.73 9.92 -9.70
N GLN A 11 -32.82 9.09 -8.66
CA GLN A 11 -31.69 8.83 -7.77
C GLN A 11 -30.61 8.00 -8.48
N VAL A 12 -31.00 6.98 -9.25
CA VAL A 12 -30.06 6.15 -10.04
C VAL A 12 -29.39 6.96 -11.15
N THR A 13 -30.13 7.83 -11.85
CA THR A 13 -29.55 8.68 -12.91
C THR A 13 -28.67 9.82 -12.38
N ASN A 14 -28.89 10.31 -11.16
CA ASN A 14 -27.98 11.27 -10.52
C ASN A 14 -26.60 10.67 -10.21
N VAL A 15 -26.50 9.36 -9.97
CA VAL A 15 -25.23 8.63 -9.80
C VAL A 15 -24.46 8.54 -11.14
N LEU A 16 -25.14 8.66 -12.28
CA LEU A 16 -24.58 8.46 -13.62
C LEU A 16 -24.35 9.77 -14.41
N LYS A 17 -24.59 10.95 -13.83
CA LYS A 17 -24.38 12.22 -14.53
C LYS A 17 -22.88 12.49 -14.81
N PRO A 18 -22.52 13.02 -15.99
CA PRO A 18 -21.14 13.27 -16.39
C PRO A 18 -20.60 14.51 -15.67
N GLY A 19 -20.09 14.30 -14.46
CA GLY A 19 -19.46 15.33 -13.63
C GLY A 19 -18.48 14.77 -12.60
N ASN A 20 -18.57 13.47 -12.28
CA ASN A 20 -17.60 12.78 -11.44
C ASN A 20 -16.54 12.12 -12.33
N LYS A 21 -15.26 12.43 -12.09
CA LYS A 21 -14.12 12.05 -12.93
C LYS A 21 -14.06 10.53 -13.17
N LEU A 22 -14.26 10.16 -14.43
CA LEU A 22 -14.14 8.80 -14.96
C LEU A 22 -12.67 8.36 -14.94
N HIS A 23 -12.28 7.51 -14.00
CA HIS A 23 -11.17 6.59 -14.23
C HIS A 23 -11.74 5.34 -14.91
N LYS A 24 -11.26 5.07 -16.14
CA LYS A 24 -11.64 3.97 -17.05
C LYS A 24 -12.31 2.79 -16.34
N LEU A 25 -13.63 2.83 -16.27
CA LEU A 25 -14.43 1.62 -16.21
C LEU A 25 -14.56 1.09 -17.64
N ASP A 26 -14.30 -0.19 -17.79
CA ASP A 26 -14.38 -0.93 -19.05
C ASP A 26 -15.77 -0.75 -19.67
N LEU A 27 -15.81 -0.33 -20.94
CA LEU A 27 -17.04 -0.12 -21.71
C LEU A 27 -17.88 -1.42 -21.75
N SER A 28 -17.24 -2.59 -21.67
CA SER A 28 -17.93 -3.88 -21.60
C SER A 28 -18.78 -4.04 -20.32
N THR A 29 -18.32 -3.49 -19.19
CA THR A 29 -19.04 -3.53 -17.91
C THR A 29 -20.19 -2.53 -17.83
N MET A 30 -20.13 -1.43 -18.58
CA MET A 30 -21.26 -0.50 -18.69
C MET A 30 -22.37 -1.08 -19.57
N ASP A 31 -22.01 -1.73 -20.68
CA ASP A 31 -22.98 -2.44 -21.53
C ASP A 31 -23.64 -3.57 -20.75
N LEU A 32 -22.88 -4.41 -20.03
CA LEU A 32 -23.43 -5.46 -19.15
C LEU A 32 -24.38 -4.94 -18.06
N LYS A 33 -24.12 -3.74 -17.52
CA LYS A 33 -25.01 -3.10 -16.54
C LYS A 33 -26.26 -2.53 -17.20
N LEU A 34 -26.13 -1.89 -18.37
CA LEU A 34 -27.27 -1.37 -19.14
C LEU A 34 -28.18 -2.51 -19.62
N THR A 35 -27.62 -3.59 -20.18
CA THR A 35 -28.37 -4.77 -20.62
C THR A 35 -29.12 -5.39 -19.43
N LYS A 36 -28.46 -5.54 -18.27
CA LYS A 36 -29.13 -6.03 -17.06
C LYS A 36 -30.23 -5.09 -16.56
N LEU A 37 -30.08 -3.77 -16.73
CA LEU A 37 -31.13 -2.80 -16.36
C LEU A 37 -32.32 -2.85 -17.32
N THR A 38 -32.09 -2.99 -18.63
CA THR A 38 -33.16 -3.16 -19.62
C THR A 38 -33.87 -4.51 -19.47
N ASP A 39 -33.13 -5.57 -19.15
CA ASP A 39 -33.70 -6.90 -18.85
C ASP A 39 -34.55 -6.87 -17.56
N LEU A 40 -34.24 -5.96 -16.64
CA LEU A 40 -35.01 -5.71 -15.42
C LEU A 40 -36.27 -4.89 -15.70
N GLU A 41 -36.24 -3.92 -16.62
CA GLU A 41 -37.40 -3.12 -17.02
C GLU A 41 -38.43 -3.96 -17.79
N ASP A 42 -37.99 -4.90 -18.62
CA ASP A 42 -38.87 -5.76 -19.42
C ASP A 42 -39.54 -6.88 -18.59
N SER A 43 -39.02 -7.19 -17.40
CA SER A 43 -39.61 -8.16 -16.46
C SER A 43 -40.67 -7.58 -15.53
N VAL A 44 -40.91 -6.26 -15.56
CA VAL A 44 -41.83 -5.58 -14.62
C VAL A 44 -43.02 -4.99 -15.38
N ASN A 45 -43.85 -5.87 -15.95
CA ASN A 45 -45.25 -5.54 -16.18
C ASN A 45 -46.18 -6.75 -16.09
N SER A 46 -46.47 -7.19 -14.86
CA SER A 46 -47.84 -7.55 -14.44
C SER A 46 -47.83 -7.87 -12.95
N GLU A 47 -48.47 -7.00 -12.16
CA GLU A 47 -49.00 -7.18 -10.81
C GLU A 47 -48.25 -8.10 -9.83
N GLY A 48 -47.57 -7.52 -8.82
CA GLY A 48 -47.23 -8.27 -7.61
C GLY A 48 -46.08 -7.71 -6.79
N TRP A 49 -46.43 -7.02 -5.71
CA TRP A 49 -45.66 -6.69 -4.49
C TRP A 49 -44.19 -7.18 -4.40
N ILE A 50 -43.27 -6.23 -4.24
CA ILE A 50 -41.91 -6.53 -3.76
C ILE A 50 -41.98 -6.86 -2.25
N GLU A 51 -41.67 -8.10 -1.90
CA GLU A 51 -41.51 -8.58 -0.53
C GLU A 51 -40.40 -7.81 0.21
N LYS A 52 -40.58 -7.69 1.54
CA LYS A 52 -39.80 -6.90 2.50
C LYS A 52 -38.32 -7.32 2.64
N ASP A 53 -37.82 -8.22 1.81
CA ASP A 53 -36.43 -8.69 1.84
C ASP A 53 -35.45 -7.77 1.07
N LEU A 54 -35.95 -6.85 0.24
CA LEU A 54 -35.08 -5.92 -0.50
C LEU A 54 -34.71 -4.64 0.29
N THR A 55 -35.39 -4.34 1.39
CA THR A 55 -35.08 -3.17 2.22
C THR A 55 -34.00 -3.44 3.28
N ASP A 56 -33.84 -4.68 3.75
CA ASP A 56 -32.82 -5.00 4.76
C ASP A 56 -31.39 -4.98 4.19
N ASN A 57 -31.24 -5.04 2.86
CA ASN A 57 -29.93 -4.98 2.19
C ASN A 57 -29.49 -3.56 1.81
N LEU A 58 -30.36 -2.55 1.98
CA LEU A 58 -30.05 -1.14 1.69
C LEU A 58 -29.76 -0.32 2.96
N GLU A 59 -30.21 -0.77 4.14
CA GLU A 59 -29.87 -0.12 5.42
C GLU A 59 -28.50 -0.54 5.98
N ASN A 60 -27.90 -1.62 5.47
CA ASN A 60 -26.58 -2.08 5.93
C ASN A 60 -25.38 -1.54 5.11
N GLN A 61 -25.60 -0.47 4.33
CA GLN A 61 -24.55 0.28 3.63
C GLN A 61 -24.54 1.77 4.00
N GLN A 62 -24.90 2.11 5.23
CA GLN A 62 -24.66 3.45 5.79
C GLN A 62 -23.63 3.42 6.91
N THR A 63 -22.41 3.06 6.54
CA THR A 63 -21.17 3.58 7.15
C THR A 63 -20.09 3.60 6.07
N SER A 64 -20.06 4.66 5.27
CA SER A 64 -18.87 5.01 4.51
C SER A 64 -18.65 6.51 4.63
N GLU A 65 -18.23 6.91 5.82
CA GLU A 65 -17.44 8.13 5.98
C GLU A 65 -16.12 7.87 5.24
N ASP A 66 -15.90 8.54 4.11
CA ASP A 66 -14.64 8.69 3.37
C ASP A 66 -13.58 7.59 3.64
N GLU A 67 -13.80 6.37 3.14
CA GLU A 67 -12.74 5.37 3.12
C GLU A 67 -11.74 5.74 2.02
N ASP A 68 -10.73 6.52 2.40
CA ASP A 68 -9.49 6.66 1.63
C ASP A 68 -9.03 5.24 1.18
N GLU A 69 -8.86 5.04 -0.14
CA GLU A 69 -8.61 3.73 -0.75
C GLU A 69 -7.43 3.01 -0.08
N ALA A 70 -7.71 1.89 0.59
CA ALA A 70 -6.71 1.14 1.33
C ALA A 70 -5.83 0.28 0.41
N ILE A 71 -4.52 0.43 0.55
CA ILE A 71 -3.52 -0.33 -0.19
C ILE A 71 -2.86 -1.34 0.75
N PHE A 72 -3.01 -2.63 0.46
CA PHE A 72 -2.33 -3.69 1.20
C PHE A 72 -0.90 -3.87 0.69
N VAL A 73 0.06 -3.90 1.62
CA VAL A 73 1.49 -4.02 1.31
C VAL A 73 2.11 -5.18 2.10
N PRO A 74 2.81 -6.13 1.45
CA PRO A 74 3.27 -7.36 2.11
C PRO A 74 4.56 -7.19 2.93
N PHE A 75 5.23 -6.03 2.80
CA PHE A 75 6.54 -5.75 3.38
C PHE A 75 6.54 -4.45 4.19
N ALA A 76 5.47 -4.21 4.94
CA ALA A 76 5.30 -3.05 5.81
C ALA A 76 6.38 -2.97 6.89
N GLY A 77 6.86 -4.11 7.36
CA GLY A 77 7.91 -4.21 8.38
C GLY A 77 9.24 -3.53 8.05
N ILE A 78 9.49 -3.21 6.77
CA ILE A 78 10.67 -2.44 6.34
C ILE A 78 10.78 -1.06 7.02
N VAL A 79 9.69 -0.53 7.59
CA VAL A 79 9.70 0.67 8.44
C VAL A 79 10.73 0.62 9.57
N LEU A 80 11.04 -0.58 10.08
CA LEU A 80 12.11 -0.81 11.05
C LEU A 80 13.49 -0.40 10.53
N MET A 81 13.69 -0.47 9.21
CA MET A 81 14.95 -0.15 8.56
C MET A 81 15.04 1.31 8.14
N ALA A 82 13.98 2.12 8.32
CA ALA A 82 13.91 3.50 7.81
C ALA A 82 15.10 4.38 8.22
N VAL A 83 15.54 4.29 9.48
CA VAL A 83 16.68 5.07 10.01
C VAL A 83 18.02 4.70 9.35
N PHE A 84 18.11 3.51 8.74
CA PHE A 84 19.30 3.03 8.04
C PHE A 84 19.26 3.29 6.53
N LEU A 85 18.12 3.69 5.96
CA LEU A 85 17.99 3.82 4.50
C LEU A 85 18.82 4.97 3.94
N LYS A 86 18.84 6.13 4.61
CA LYS A 86 19.69 7.25 4.18
C LYS A 86 21.18 6.88 4.16
N PRO A 87 21.80 6.40 5.26
CA PRO A 87 23.22 6.05 5.24
C PRO A 87 23.52 4.92 4.24
N LEU A 88 22.66 3.90 4.13
CA LEU A 88 22.84 2.83 3.14
C LEU A 88 22.85 3.37 1.70
N PHE A 89 21.90 4.25 1.36
CA PHE A 89 21.82 4.80 0.00
C PHE A 89 22.96 5.78 -0.29
N ASP A 90 23.50 6.44 0.73
CA ASP A 90 24.69 7.29 0.63
C ASP A 90 25.93 6.45 0.33
N GLU A 91 26.14 5.37 1.10
CA GLU A 91 27.25 4.41 0.93
C GLU A 91 27.22 3.75 -0.45
N LEU A 92 26.03 3.35 -0.92
CA LEU A 92 25.83 2.80 -2.26
C LEU A 92 25.88 3.86 -3.38
N GLY A 93 26.10 5.12 -3.03
CA GLY A 93 26.22 6.23 -3.97
C GLY A 93 24.94 6.53 -4.77
N LEU A 94 23.76 6.21 -4.24
CA LEU A 94 22.47 6.45 -4.91
C LEU A 94 21.97 7.87 -4.71
N ILE A 95 22.33 8.49 -3.60
CA ILE A 95 21.92 9.84 -3.22
C ILE A 95 23.11 10.79 -3.17
N GLU A 96 22.83 12.08 -3.31
CA GLU A 96 23.75 13.18 -3.10
C GLU A 96 22.97 14.37 -2.56
N LYS A 97 23.50 15.06 -1.53
CA LYS A 97 22.87 16.24 -0.91
C LYS A 97 21.40 16.03 -0.51
N GLY A 98 21.06 14.82 -0.06
CA GLY A 98 19.72 14.47 0.43
C GLY A 98 18.69 14.12 -0.64
N ALA A 99 19.08 13.96 -1.91
CA ALA A 99 18.19 13.53 -2.99
C ALA A 99 18.83 12.42 -3.84
N PHE A 100 18.02 11.64 -4.55
CA PHE A 100 18.53 10.66 -5.52
C PHE A 100 19.23 11.35 -6.69
N LYS A 101 20.39 10.81 -7.10
CA LYS A 101 21.20 11.38 -8.21
C LYS A 101 20.49 11.33 -9.56
N SER A 102 19.63 10.32 -9.75
CA SER A 102 18.78 10.22 -10.94
C SER A 102 17.64 9.23 -10.70
N PHE A 103 16.68 9.22 -11.63
CA PHE A 103 15.59 8.24 -11.65
C PHE A 103 16.11 6.79 -11.61
N LYS A 104 17.20 6.47 -12.33
CA LYS A 104 17.81 5.12 -12.32
C LYS A 104 18.33 4.72 -10.93
N HIS A 105 18.86 5.67 -10.15
CA HIS A 105 19.30 5.41 -8.78
C HIS A 105 18.11 5.20 -7.84
N GLN A 106 17.02 5.94 -8.05
CA GLN A 106 15.76 5.76 -7.33
C GLN A 106 15.12 4.39 -7.64
N GLU A 107 15.11 3.96 -8.91
CA GLU A 107 14.69 2.59 -9.28
C GLU A 107 15.58 1.53 -8.65
N LYS A 108 16.91 1.69 -8.69
CA LYS A 108 17.84 0.76 -8.03
C LYS A 108 17.58 0.67 -6.53
N ALA A 109 17.27 1.79 -5.87
CA ALA A 109 16.91 1.79 -4.46
C ALA A 109 15.67 0.92 -4.17
N ILE A 110 14.67 0.92 -5.03
CA ILE A 110 13.50 0.03 -4.91
C ILE A 110 13.91 -1.45 -4.94
N HIS A 111 14.79 -1.83 -5.86
CA HIS A 111 15.34 -3.20 -5.94
C HIS A 111 16.17 -3.57 -4.70
N ILE A 112 16.94 -2.62 -4.16
CA ILE A 112 17.68 -2.78 -2.91
C ILE A 112 16.75 -3.00 -1.73
N LEU A 113 15.66 -2.23 -1.62
CA LEU A 113 14.67 -2.40 -0.56
C LEU A 113 13.99 -3.77 -0.64
N TYR A 114 13.67 -4.24 -1.85
CA TYR A 114 13.15 -5.60 -2.02
C TYR A 114 14.16 -6.67 -1.60
N PHE A 115 15.42 -6.56 -2.00
CA PHE A 115 16.47 -7.48 -1.57
C PHE A 115 16.69 -7.43 -0.04
N MET A 116 16.59 -6.24 0.57
CA MET A 116 16.65 -6.08 2.02
C MET A 116 15.59 -6.91 2.73
N VAL A 117 14.33 -6.89 2.26
CA VAL A 117 13.23 -7.59 2.92
C VAL A 117 13.10 -9.07 2.55
N LYS A 118 13.44 -9.46 1.31
CA LYS A 118 13.23 -10.83 0.80
C LYS A 118 14.49 -11.63 0.58
N GLY A 119 15.67 -10.99 0.50
CA GLY A 119 16.90 -11.66 0.08
C GLY A 119 16.88 -12.11 -1.39
N MET A 120 15.89 -11.65 -2.17
CA MET A 120 15.68 -12.00 -3.58
C MET A 120 15.74 -10.75 -4.44
N GLU A 121 15.95 -10.93 -5.74
CA GLU A 121 16.00 -9.85 -6.73
C GLU A 121 14.75 -9.88 -7.62
N ASN A 122 14.55 -8.81 -8.40
CA ASN A 122 13.52 -8.73 -9.44
C ASN A 122 12.09 -8.90 -8.89
N PRO A 123 11.62 -7.97 -8.03
CA PRO A 123 10.25 -7.99 -7.52
C PRO A 123 9.23 -7.92 -8.65
N ASN A 124 8.10 -8.60 -8.45
CA ASN A 124 6.90 -8.30 -9.23
C ASN A 124 6.39 -6.90 -8.90
N GLU A 125 5.83 -6.22 -9.90
CA GLU A 125 5.38 -4.82 -9.78
C GLU A 125 4.50 -4.53 -8.54
N PRO A 126 3.49 -5.35 -8.19
CA PRO A 126 2.64 -5.07 -7.03
C PRO A 126 3.40 -5.04 -5.70
N LEU A 127 4.51 -5.77 -5.61
CA LEU A 127 5.36 -5.83 -4.41
C LEU A 127 6.19 -4.55 -4.21
N THR A 128 6.28 -3.69 -5.22
CA THR A 128 7.13 -2.48 -5.20
C THR A 128 6.42 -1.26 -4.64
N THR A 129 5.10 -1.30 -4.46
CA THR A 129 4.28 -0.13 -4.11
C THR A 129 4.79 0.61 -2.88
N PHE A 130 5.08 -0.10 -1.79
CA PHE A 130 5.59 0.54 -0.57
C PHE A 130 7.02 1.06 -0.73
N PHE A 131 7.86 0.36 -1.49
CA PHE A 131 9.23 0.79 -1.76
C PHE A 131 9.29 2.05 -2.62
N LYS A 132 8.37 2.19 -3.60
CA LYS A 132 8.18 3.43 -4.36
C LYS A 132 7.88 4.58 -3.42
N LEU A 133 6.94 4.39 -2.49
CA LEU A 133 6.59 5.41 -1.51
C LEU A 133 7.80 5.84 -0.66
N LEU A 134 8.55 4.88 -0.11
CA LEU A 134 9.76 5.16 0.67
C LEU A 134 10.86 5.84 -0.16
N CYS A 135 10.95 5.54 -1.45
CA CYS A 135 11.87 6.20 -2.36
C CYS A 135 11.33 7.55 -2.90
N GLY A 136 10.13 7.99 -2.52
CA GLY A 136 9.53 9.21 -3.05
C GLY A 136 9.14 9.12 -4.54
N MET A 137 8.93 7.92 -5.06
CA MET A 137 8.49 7.65 -6.43
C MET A 137 6.96 7.54 -6.47
N ASN A 138 6.35 8.06 -7.54
CA ASN A 138 4.91 7.92 -7.78
C ASN A 138 4.53 6.45 -8.03
N SER A 139 3.46 5.96 -7.40
CA SER A 139 3.01 4.57 -7.50
C SER A 139 2.69 4.11 -8.92
N ASN A 140 2.24 5.03 -9.79
CA ASN A 140 1.88 4.75 -11.19
C ASN A 140 3.09 4.60 -12.12
N VAL A 141 4.29 4.95 -11.64
CA VAL A 141 5.51 4.83 -12.46
C VAL A 141 5.98 3.37 -12.41
N PRO A 142 6.07 2.67 -13.55
CA PRO A 142 6.52 1.29 -13.57
C PRO A 142 8.00 1.21 -13.20
N VAL A 143 8.39 0.15 -12.48
CA VAL A 143 9.79 -0.13 -12.16
C VAL A 143 10.34 -1.14 -13.15
N ILE A 144 11.61 -1.01 -13.52
CA ILE A 144 12.27 -2.02 -14.36
C ILE A 144 12.16 -3.41 -13.73
N LYS A 145 11.62 -4.37 -14.50
CA LYS A 145 11.36 -5.74 -14.00
C LYS A 145 12.61 -6.52 -13.62
N LYS A 146 13.73 -6.24 -14.29
CA LYS A 146 14.99 -6.96 -14.10
C LYS A 146 16.14 -6.00 -13.84
N LEU A 147 16.76 -6.15 -12.68
CA LEU A 147 17.96 -5.43 -12.28
C LEU A 147 18.76 -6.36 -11.38
N ASN A 148 19.98 -6.69 -11.81
CA ASN A 148 20.90 -7.49 -11.01
C ASN A 148 21.69 -6.56 -10.09
N LEU A 149 21.63 -6.83 -8.79
CA LEU A 149 22.48 -6.22 -7.79
C LEU A 149 23.85 -6.92 -7.83
N SER A 150 24.90 -6.12 -7.80
CA SER A 150 26.27 -6.60 -7.65
C SER A 150 26.48 -7.29 -6.30
N THR A 151 27.53 -8.10 -6.20
CA THR A 151 27.90 -8.75 -4.94
C THR A 151 28.17 -7.73 -3.83
N ILE A 152 28.79 -6.60 -4.17
CA ILE A 152 29.10 -5.50 -3.23
C ILE A 152 27.80 -4.88 -2.70
N GLU A 153 26.85 -4.56 -3.59
CA GLU A 153 25.56 -3.99 -3.17
C GLU A 153 24.79 -4.96 -2.25
N LYS A 154 24.80 -6.26 -2.55
CA LYS A 154 24.16 -7.28 -1.71
C LYS A 154 24.85 -7.40 -0.35
N GLU A 155 26.18 -7.34 -0.32
CA GLU A 155 26.96 -7.39 0.91
C GLU A 155 26.65 -6.18 1.81
N GLU A 156 26.59 -4.97 1.24
CA GLU A 156 26.23 -3.76 1.99
C GLU A 156 24.82 -3.80 2.57
N VAL A 157 23.84 -4.32 1.83
CA VAL A 157 22.50 -4.53 2.37
C VAL A 157 22.51 -5.53 3.53
N ASN A 158 23.27 -6.62 3.42
CA ASN A 158 23.40 -7.59 4.50
C ASN A 158 24.15 -7.02 5.71
N ASN A 159 25.14 -6.17 5.50
CA ASN A 159 25.85 -5.46 6.56
C ASN A 159 24.93 -4.46 7.29
N CYS A 160 24.07 -3.77 6.55
CA CYS A 160 23.02 -2.92 7.11
C CYS A 160 22.03 -3.71 8.00
N LEU A 161 21.57 -4.89 7.55
CA LEU A 161 20.73 -5.76 8.37
C LEU A 161 21.44 -6.24 9.64
N LYS A 162 22.72 -6.64 9.54
CA LYS A 162 23.54 -7.01 10.71
C LYS A 162 23.70 -5.84 11.68
N ALA A 163 23.86 -4.61 11.18
CA ALA A 163 23.92 -3.41 12.01
C ALA A 163 22.60 -3.19 12.77
N ALA A 164 21.45 -3.30 12.10
CA ALA A 164 20.15 -3.20 12.75
C ALA A 164 19.98 -4.26 13.87
N ILE A 165 20.36 -5.52 13.61
CA ILE A 165 20.35 -6.60 14.61
C ILE A 165 21.26 -6.27 15.79
N LYS A 166 22.48 -5.80 15.53
CA LYS A 166 23.45 -5.42 16.56
C LYS A 166 22.95 -4.29 17.44
N HIS A 167 22.27 -3.29 16.86
CA HIS A 167 21.69 -2.19 17.60
C HIS A 167 20.46 -2.64 18.41
N TRP A 168 19.60 -3.48 17.84
CA TRP A 168 18.43 -4.05 18.53
C TRP A 168 18.81 -5.28 19.37
N LYS A 169 19.55 -5.03 20.45
CA LYS A 169 20.23 -6.04 21.28
C LYS A 169 19.40 -7.25 21.71
N VAL A 170 18.08 -7.08 21.87
CA VAL A 170 17.17 -8.18 22.26
C VAL A 170 17.11 -9.30 21.22
N LEU A 171 17.45 -9.01 19.96
CA LEU A 171 17.51 -10.00 18.88
C LEU A 171 18.72 -10.95 19.00
N LYS A 172 19.71 -10.66 19.85
CA LYS A 172 20.87 -11.53 20.11
C LYS A 172 21.55 -11.99 18.80
N ASN A 173 21.52 -13.30 18.52
CA ASN A 173 22.19 -13.94 17.40
C ASN A 173 21.26 -14.18 16.20
N THR A 174 20.13 -13.47 16.11
CA THR A 174 19.24 -13.52 14.94
C THR A 174 20.05 -13.26 13.66
N SER A 175 19.84 -14.08 12.64
CA SER A 175 20.45 -13.88 11.33
C SER A 175 19.71 -12.80 10.54
N PRO A 176 20.30 -12.23 9.47
CA PRO A 176 19.58 -11.35 8.55
C PRO A 176 18.27 -11.97 8.03
N ASP A 177 18.27 -13.27 7.70
CA ASP A 177 17.05 -13.98 7.28
C ASP A 177 16.03 -14.10 8.40
N GLY A 178 16.47 -14.37 9.63
CA GLY A 178 15.59 -14.36 10.80
C GLY A 178 14.94 -12.99 11.04
N LEU A 179 15.69 -11.89 10.87
CA LEU A 179 15.13 -10.53 10.93
C LEU A 179 14.09 -10.31 9.82
N ARG A 180 14.40 -10.73 8.59
CA ARG A 180 13.50 -10.62 7.43
C ARG A 180 12.16 -11.30 7.72
N GLU A 181 12.20 -12.58 8.07
CA GLU A 181 11.01 -13.41 8.28
C GLU A 181 10.20 -12.97 9.51
N ALA A 182 10.87 -12.66 10.62
CA ALA A 182 10.20 -12.30 11.85
C ALA A 182 9.55 -10.91 11.79
N PHE A 183 10.21 -9.93 11.15
CA PHE A 183 9.84 -8.53 11.31
C PHE A 183 9.70 -7.73 10.01
N LEU A 184 10.46 -8.00 8.95
CA LEU A 184 10.40 -7.18 7.73
C LEU A 184 9.29 -7.63 6.77
N GLN A 185 9.02 -8.95 6.72
CA GLN A 185 7.97 -9.57 5.92
C GLN A 185 6.63 -9.55 6.68
N ARG A 186 6.24 -8.37 7.16
CA ARG A 186 4.94 -8.11 7.77
C ARG A 186 4.02 -7.43 6.79
N GLU A 187 2.79 -7.90 6.75
CA GLU A 187 1.74 -7.24 6.00
C GLU A 187 1.35 -5.93 6.69
N GLY A 188 0.81 -5.01 5.90
CA GLY A 188 0.26 -3.78 6.43
C GLY A 188 -0.75 -3.17 5.49
N LYS A 189 -1.52 -2.24 6.03
CA LYS A 189 -2.53 -1.46 5.33
C LYS A 189 -2.07 -0.01 5.27
N LEU A 190 -1.92 0.50 4.07
CA LEU A 190 -1.53 1.87 3.79
C LEU A 190 -2.75 2.66 3.34
N ILE A 191 -3.01 3.79 3.99
CA ILE A 191 -4.12 4.69 3.69
C ILE A 191 -3.54 6.07 3.42
N GLN A 192 -3.88 6.67 2.27
CA GLN A 192 -3.48 8.03 1.96
C GLN A 192 -4.39 9.00 2.70
N GLN A 193 -3.83 9.86 3.55
CA GLN A 193 -4.56 10.98 4.14
C GLN A 193 -4.23 12.28 3.39
N GLN A 194 -4.91 13.37 3.77
CA GLN A 194 -4.69 14.70 3.18
C GLN A 194 -3.20 15.08 3.13
N ASP A 195 -2.50 15.06 4.28
CA ASP A 195 -1.11 15.53 4.40
C ASP A 195 -0.07 14.44 4.60
N ASN A 196 -0.48 13.21 4.92
CA ASN A 196 0.42 12.12 5.26
C ASN A 196 -0.09 10.77 4.71
N TRP A 197 0.68 9.72 4.96
CA TRP A 197 0.24 8.35 4.82
C TRP A 197 0.09 7.71 6.19
N LYS A 198 -0.98 6.98 6.42
CA LYS A 198 -1.12 6.11 7.58
C LYS A 198 -0.78 4.68 7.19
N LEU A 199 0.16 4.05 7.90
CA LEU A 199 0.49 2.65 7.75
C LEU A 199 0.14 1.90 9.03
N THR A 200 -0.77 0.93 8.94
CA THR A 200 -1.03 -0.02 10.03
C THR A 200 -0.31 -1.33 9.71
N VAL A 201 0.57 -1.79 10.60
CA VAL A 201 1.39 -3.00 10.41
C VAL A 201 0.78 -4.17 11.21
N GLU A 202 0.73 -5.35 10.62
CA GLU A 202 0.23 -6.57 11.26
C GLU A 202 1.04 -6.93 12.52
N GLN A 203 0.35 -7.06 13.65
CA GLN A 203 0.92 -7.50 14.91
C GLN A 203 1.00 -9.04 15.03
N LYS A 204 2.09 -9.53 15.62
CA LYS A 204 2.27 -10.94 16.03
C LYS A 204 2.85 -11.02 17.45
N THR A 205 2.76 -12.20 18.06
CA THR A 205 3.24 -12.45 19.44
C THR A 205 4.70 -12.05 19.67
N ILE A 206 5.57 -12.21 18.66
CA ILE A 206 6.99 -11.84 18.75
C ILE A 206 7.22 -10.33 18.90
N ASP A 207 6.21 -9.51 18.63
CA ASP A 207 6.31 -8.05 18.68
C ASP A 207 6.42 -7.52 20.12
N ILE A 208 6.33 -8.39 21.13
CA ILE A 208 6.79 -8.07 22.49
C ILE A 208 8.24 -7.56 22.51
N LEU A 209 9.07 -7.99 21.55
CA LEU A 209 10.46 -7.53 21.38
C LEU A 209 10.57 -6.08 20.90
N MET A 210 9.50 -5.52 20.31
CA MET A 210 9.45 -4.12 19.83
C MET A 210 9.58 -3.12 20.99
N LYS A 211 9.24 -3.54 22.22
CA LYS A 211 9.43 -2.70 23.43
C LYS A 211 10.89 -2.34 23.69
N GLU A 212 11.82 -3.15 23.17
CA GLU A 212 13.27 -2.97 23.29
C GLU A 212 13.90 -2.35 22.03
N LEU A 213 13.07 -1.88 21.08
CA LEU A 213 13.57 -1.23 19.86
C LEU A 213 14.22 0.12 20.22
N PRO A 214 15.50 0.36 19.88
CA PRO A 214 16.22 1.54 20.35
C PRO A 214 15.99 2.80 19.52
N TRP A 215 15.12 2.75 18.51
CA TRP A 215 14.74 3.90 17.69
C TRP A 215 13.23 3.96 17.49
N SER A 216 12.73 5.16 17.18
CA SER A 216 11.31 5.36 16.86
C SER A 216 11.02 4.97 15.41
N ILE A 217 9.86 4.35 15.20
CA ILE A 217 9.30 4.06 13.87
C ILE A 217 7.94 4.72 13.64
N SER A 218 7.40 5.45 14.62
CA SER A 218 6.05 6.03 14.57
C SER A 218 5.88 7.06 13.45
N ILE A 219 6.96 7.73 13.05
CA ILE A 219 6.97 8.72 11.98
C ILE A 219 8.17 8.46 11.07
N ILE A 220 7.91 8.23 9.78
CA ILE A 220 8.95 8.11 8.76
C ILE A 220 8.87 9.28 7.79
N LYS A 221 9.96 10.02 7.71
CA LYS A 221 10.16 11.11 6.76
C LYS A 221 11.61 11.12 6.29
N LEU A 222 11.87 10.46 5.16
CA LEU A 222 13.19 10.48 4.53
C LEU A 222 13.38 11.79 3.74
N PRO A 223 14.63 12.26 3.53
CA PRO A 223 14.91 13.57 2.95
C PRO A 223 14.26 13.82 1.57
N TRP A 224 14.09 12.78 0.76
CA TRP A 224 13.52 12.83 -0.59
C TRP A 224 12.01 12.56 -0.64
N MET A 225 11.37 12.20 0.48
CA MET A 225 9.95 11.87 0.47
C MET A 225 9.08 13.13 0.44
N PRO A 226 8.00 13.18 -0.36
CA PRO A 226 7.10 14.33 -0.38
C PRO A 226 6.21 14.41 0.86
N LYS A 227 5.62 13.28 1.29
CA LYS A 227 4.76 13.17 2.48
C LYS A 227 5.43 12.27 3.54
N MET A 228 5.09 12.47 4.81
CA MET A 228 5.53 11.55 5.88
C MET A 228 4.61 10.33 5.97
N ILE A 229 5.07 9.28 6.65
CA ILE A 229 4.26 8.10 6.99
C ILE A 229 4.11 8.06 8.52
N MET A 230 2.87 8.05 8.99
CA MET A 230 2.49 7.75 10.37
C MET A 230 2.32 6.24 10.50
N VAL A 231 3.11 5.60 11.35
CA VAL A 231 3.13 4.14 11.52
C VAL A 231 2.42 3.76 12.80
N GLU A 232 1.41 2.91 12.67
CA GLU A 232 0.73 2.21 13.76
C GLU A 232 1.16 0.75 13.72
N TRP A 233 1.98 0.35 14.70
CA TRP A 233 2.34 -1.04 14.93
C TRP A 233 1.50 -1.59 16.07
N ALA A 234 0.31 -2.08 15.75
CA ALA A 234 -0.73 -2.44 16.73
C ALA A 234 -1.49 -3.69 16.30
#